data_AF-A0A432VFH4-F1
#
_entry.id   AF-A0A432VFH4-F1
#
_cell.length_a   1.000
_cell.length_b   1.000
_cell.length_c   1.000
_cell.angle_alpha   90.00
_cell.angle_beta   90.00
_cell.angle_gamma   90.00
#
_symmetry.space_group_name_H-M   'P 1'
#
loop_
_entity.id
_entity.type
_entity.pdbx_description
1 polymer ?
#
loop_
_entity_poly.entity_id
_entity_poly.type
_entity_poly.pdbx_seq_one_letter_code
_entity_poly.pdbx_strand_id
1 'polypeptide(L)'
;MASKGSVYRYEATLDRAGLALAAGGLVGGVFAAVLVVIGSGAAPLELLAGFVVGAVITAMAAVAIGGPVWLLCHAFGQRGPWMAILVGALAGFALFLGGQTYGFGVFAMPVTDTQTLLFRWISAVATSLILALVAALIGWTMWRVAYRRVA
;
A
#
# COMPACT_ATOMS: atom_id res chain seq x y z
N MET A 1 33.85 14.62 -8.64
CA MET A 1 32.86 15.71 -8.58
C MET A 1 32.05 15.55 -7.30
N ALA A 2 32.34 16.36 -6.29
CA ALA A 2 31.53 16.39 -5.07
C ALA A 2 30.30 17.26 -5.31
N SER A 3 29.09 16.72 -5.11
CA SER A 3 27.92 17.54 -4.83
C SER A 3 27.61 17.41 -3.34
N LYS A 4 27.68 18.56 -2.65
CA LYS A 4 27.19 18.78 -1.30
C LYS A 4 25.67 18.56 -1.31
N GLY A 5 25.21 17.43 -0.79
CA GLY A 5 23.82 17.23 -0.39
C GLY A 5 23.80 16.97 1.10
N SER A 6 23.08 17.79 1.87
CA SER A 6 23.03 17.72 3.34
C SER A 6 22.95 16.28 3.85
N VAL A 7 23.87 15.90 4.73
CA VAL A 7 23.98 14.57 5.36
C VAL A 7 22.87 14.40 6.41
N TYR A 8 21.60 14.58 6.04
CA TYR A 8 20.51 14.19 6.93
C TYR A 8 20.46 12.67 6.95
N ARG A 9 20.98 12.07 8.01
CA ARG A 9 20.93 10.63 8.23
C ARG A 9 19.53 10.30 8.75
N TYR A 10 18.82 9.44 8.05
CA TYR A 10 17.51 8.95 8.50
C TYR A 10 17.71 7.66 9.30
N GLU A 11 17.30 7.69 10.56
CA GLU A 11 17.37 6.52 11.46
C GLU A 11 15.97 6.00 11.79
N ALA A 12 15.87 4.67 11.88
CA ALA A 12 14.68 3.94 12.27
C ALA A 12 15.03 2.96 13.39
N THR A 13 14.12 2.83 14.37
CA THR A 13 14.23 1.87 15.48
C THR A 13 13.08 0.87 15.41
N LEU A 14 13.20 -0.25 16.14
CA LEU A 14 12.16 -1.28 16.16
C LEU A 14 10.82 -0.74 16.70
N ASP A 15 10.86 0.05 17.78
CA ASP A 15 9.66 0.67 18.35
C ASP A 15 8.93 1.56 17.32
N ARG A 16 9.72 2.29 16.52
CA ARG A 16 9.20 3.16 15.46
C ARG A 16 8.68 2.37 14.27
N ALA A 17 9.23 1.20 14.00
CA ALA A 17 8.66 0.29 12.99
C ALA A 17 7.28 -0.22 13.43
N GLY A 18 7.11 -0.55 14.72
CA GLY A 18 5.80 -0.91 15.28
C GLY A 18 4.78 0.23 15.19
N LEU A 19 5.18 1.45 15.57
CA LEU A 19 4.32 2.64 15.43
C LEU A 19 4.01 2.97 13.96
N ALA A 20 4.97 2.80 13.06
CA ALA A 20 4.76 2.99 11.64
C ALA A 20 3.75 1.98 11.08
N LEU A 21 3.84 0.71 11.48
CA LEU A 21 2.88 -0.31 11.09
C LEU A 21 1.47 0.02 11.58
N ALA A 22 1.34 0.46 12.85
CA ALA A 22 0.07 0.93 13.37
C ALA A 22 -0.48 2.11 12.57
N ALA A 23 0.35 3.12 12.26
CA ALA A 23 -0.07 4.28 11.47
C ALA A 23 -0.51 3.90 10.05
N GLY A 24 0.23 3.00 9.39
CA GLY A 24 -0.16 2.47 8.08
C GLY A 24 -1.48 1.70 8.13
N GLY A 25 -1.67 0.87 9.17
CA GLY A 25 -2.92 0.18 9.44
C GLY A 25 -4.08 1.15 9.64
N LEU A 26 -3.93 2.20 10.44
CA LEU A 26 -4.96 3.22 10.64
C LEU A 26 -5.39 3.88 9.33
N VAL A 27 -4.45 4.23 8.44
CA VAL A 27 -4.77 4.79 7.11
C VAL A 27 -5.58 3.80 6.28
N GLY A 28 -5.18 2.52 6.26
CA GLY A 28 -5.92 1.46 5.58
C GLY A 28 -7.33 1.22 6.16
N GLY A 29 -7.46 1.27 7.49
CA GLY A 29 -8.74 1.16 8.18
C GLY A 29 -9.68 2.32 7.85
N VAL A 30 -9.18 3.56 7.86
CA VAL A 30 -9.98 4.73 7.46
C VAL A 30 -10.45 4.58 6.01
N PHE A 31 -9.57 4.17 5.10
CA PHE A 31 -9.95 3.95 3.71
C PHE A 31 -11.03 2.86 3.56
N ALA A 32 -10.89 1.73 4.28
CA ALA A 32 -11.91 0.68 4.28
C ALA A 32 -13.25 1.15 4.85
N ALA A 33 -13.25 1.94 5.93
CA ALA A 33 -14.47 2.53 6.48
C ALA A 33 -15.15 3.48 5.47
N VAL A 34 -14.39 4.27 4.71
CA VAL A 34 -14.93 5.10 3.62
C VAL A 34 -15.60 4.23 2.55
N LEU A 35 -15.00 3.10 2.17
CA LEU A 35 -15.63 2.18 1.23
C LEU A 35 -16.93 1.57 1.77
N VAL A 36 -16.99 1.27 3.07
CA VAL A 36 -18.24 0.83 3.73
C VAL A 36 -19.31 1.92 3.66
N VAL A 37 -18.96 3.18 3.96
CA VAL A 37 -19.91 4.31 3.81
C VAL A 37 -20.50 4.37 2.40
N ILE A 38 -19.66 4.19 1.38
CA ILE A 38 -20.07 4.25 -0.02
C ILE A 38 -20.93 3.03 -0.40
N GLY A 39 -20.63 1.84 0.14
CA GLY A 39 -21.25 0.58 -0.26
C GLY A 39 -22.50 0.17 0.53
N SER A 40 -22.55 0.45 1.83
CA SER A 40 -23.63 0.00 2.73
C SER A 40 -24.21 1.08 3.63
N GLY A 41 -23.63 2.30 3.63
CA GLY A 41 -24.09 3.44 4.44
C GLY A 41 -23.31 3.63 5.74
N ALA A 42 -23.84 4.44 6.65
CA ALA A 42 -23.09 4.93 7.82
C ALA A 42 -23.47 4.25 9.16
N ALA A 43 -23.85 2.98 9.13
CA ALA A 43 -24.18 2.23 10.34
C ALA A 43 -22.91 2.06 11.23
N PRO A 44 -22.92 2.49 12.51
CA PRO A 44 -21.70 2.54 13.33
C PRO A 44 -20.95 1.21 13.46
N LEU A 45 -21.69 0.10 13.58
CA LEU A 45 -21.10 -1.23 13.71
C LEU A 45 -20.40 -1.67 12.42
N GLU A 46 -20.97 -1.38 11.25
CA GLU A 46 -20.37 -1.69 9.96
C GLU A 46 -19.11 -0.86 9.71
N LEU A 47 -19.14 0.42 10.08
CA LEU A 47 -17.98 1.30 9.98
C LEU A 47 -16.84 0.83 10.88
N LEU A 48 -17.16 0.43 12.11
CA LEU A 48 -16.17 -0.13 13.03
C LEU A 48 -15.58 -1.44 12.48
N ALA A 49 -16.43 -2.35 11.99
CA ALA A 49 -15.99 -3.61 11.42
C ALA A 49 -15.09 -3.38 10.19
N GLY A 50 -15.52 -2.52 9.25
CA GLY A 50 -14.74 -2.14 8.07
C GLY A 50 -13.40 -1.50 8.43
N PHE A 51 -13.39 -0.61 9.42
CA PHE A 51 -12.18 0.00 9.92
C PHE A 51 -11.20 -1.03 10.49
N VAL A 52 -11.67 -1.90 11.39
CA VAL A 52 -10.83 -2.91 12.05
C VAL A 52 -10.27 -3.89 11.02
N VAL A 53 -11.12 -4.42 10.14
CA VAL A 53 -10.71 -5.34 9.08
C VAL A 53 -9.72 -4.66 8.14
N GLY A 54 -10.01 -3.44 7.68
CA GLY A 54 -9.13 -2.68 6.81
C GLY A 54 -7.77 -2.41 7.43
N ALA A 55 -7.73 -2.07 8.72
CA ALA A 55 -6.49 -1.79 9.42
C ALA A 55 -5.62 -3.04 9.58
N VAL A 56 -6.22 -4.16 9.99
CA VAL A 56 -5.52 -5.44 10.17
C VAL A 56 -5.01 -5.96 8.83
N ILE A 57 -5.85 -6.00 7.80
CA ILE A 57 -5.45 -6.50 6.47
C ILE A 57 -4.36 -5.61 5.86
N THR A 58 -4.45 -4.30 6.04
CA THR A 58 -3.40 -3.36 5.57
C THR A 58 -2.08 -3.60 6.29
N ALA A 59 -2.10 -3.77 7.62
CA ALA A 59 -0.89 -4.10 8.37
C ALA A 59 -0.28 -5.44 7.93
N MET A 60 -1.11 -6.47 7.72
CA MET A 60 -0.66 -7.76 7.21
C MET A 60 -0.04 -7.64 5.81
N ALA A 61 -0.67 -6.92 4.88
CA ALA A 61 -0.13 -6.70 3.53
C ALA A 61 1.18 -5.91 3.57
N ALA A 62 1.27 -4.90 4.45
CA ALA A 62 2.50 -4.15 4.65
C ALA A 62 3.63 -5.05 5.16
N VAL A 63 3.39 -5.98 6.07
CA VAL A 63 4.41 -6.92 6.57
C VAL A 63 4.75 -7.98 5.52
N ALA A 64 3.76 -8.57 4.86
CA ALA A 64 3.95 -9.69 3.95
C ALA A 64 4.56 -9.29 2.60
N ILE A 65 4.29 -8.06 2.14
CA ILE A 65 4.65 -7.61 0.79
C ILE A 65 5.52 -6.37 0.86
N GLY A 66 5.02 -5.30 1.49
CA GLY A 66 5.74 -4.02 1.57
C GLY A 66 7.08 -4.15 2.31
N GLY A 67 7.12 -4.90 3.40
CA GLY A 67 8.27 -5.10 4.28
C GLY A 67 9.46 -5.71 3.55
N PRO A 68 9.33 -6.90 2.92
CA PRO A 68 10.39 -7.51 2.13
C PRO A 68 10.92 -6.60 1.02
N VAL A 69 10.03 -5.95 0.26
CA VAL A 69 10.42 -5.02 -0.81
C VAL A 69 11.20 -3.83 -0.22
N TRP A 70 10.73 -3.28 0.90
CA TRP A 70 11.40 -2.18 1.59
C TRP A 70 12.76 -2.56 2.16
N LEU A 71 12.92 -3.80 2.66
CA LEU A 71 14.20 -4.34 3.12
C LEU A 71 15.22 -4.43 1.98
N LEU A 72 14.78 -4.80 0.77
CA LEU A 72 15.64 -4.76 -0.42
C LEU A 72 16.07 -3.32 -0.74
N CYS A 73 15.14 -2.36 -0.77
CA CYS A 73 15.47 -0.95 -0.93
C CYS A 73 16.48 -0.48 0.13
N HIS A 74 16.33 -0.93 1.38
CA HIS A 74 17.25 -0.65 2.47
C HIS A 74 18.65 -1.18 2.25
N ALA A 75 18.77 -2.41 1.71
CA ALA A 75 20.05 -3.03 1.37
C ALA A 75 20.78 -2.25 0.27
N PHE A 76 20.05 -1.66 -0.68
CA PHE A 76 20.60 -0.78 -1.72
C PHE A 76 20.78 0.68 -1.30
N GLY A 77 20.61 1.01 -0.01
CA GLY A 77 20.76 2.38 0.50
C GLY A 77 19.61 3.33 0.13
N GLN A 78 18.53 2.83 -0.47
CA GLN A 78 17.38 3.62 -0.89
C GLN A 78 16.35 3.73 0.25
N ARG A 79 16.59 4.65 1.18
CA ARG A 79 15.76 4.84 2.39
C ARG A 79 14.91 6.11 2.37
N GLY A 80 14.84 6.78 1.22
CA GLY A 80 14.16 8.06 1.06
C GLY A 80 12.63 7.94 1.04
N PRO A 81 11.92 9.06 1.27
CA PRO A 81 10.46 9.08 1.28
C PRO A 81 9.85 8.66 -0.06
N TRP A 82 10.49 9.06 -1.17
CA TRP A 82 10.03 8.67 -2.50
C TRP A 82 10.09 7.18 -2.74
N MET A 83 11.11 6.51 -2.20
CA MET A 83 11.18 5.07 -2.32
C MET A 83 10.07 4.39 -1.52
N ALA A 84 9.72 4.92 -0.34
CA ALA A 84 8.60 4.37 0.45
C ALA A 84 7.25 4.54 -0.27
N ILE A 85 7.05 5.69 -0.92
CA ILE A 85 5.88 5.94 -1.78
C ILE A 85 5.84 4.96 -2.95
N LEU A 86 6.96 4.77 -3.66
CA LEU A 86 7.04 3.86 -4.80
C LEU A 86 6.81 2.40 -4.38
N VAL A 87 7.40 1.96 -3.27
CA VAL A 87 7.17 0.61 -2.73
C VAL A 87 5.69 0.41 -2.40
N GLY A 88 5.07 1.37 -1.72
CA GLY A 88 3.63 1.35 -1.45
C GLY A 88 2.80 1.27 -2.73
N ALA A 89 3.03 2.19 -3.66
CA ALA A 89 2.30 2.24 -4.94
C ALA A 89 2.45 0.96 -5.76
N LEU A 90 3.67 0.47 -5.96
CA LEU A 90 3.93 -0.70 -6.78
C LEU A 90 3.40 -1.98 -6.14
N ALA A 91 3.57 -2.15 -4.82
CA ALA A 91 3.02 -3.30 -4.10
C ALA A 91 1.48 -3.30 -4.14
N GLY A 92 0.86 -2.14 -3.89
CA GLY A 92 -0.59 -1.99 -3.97
C GLY A 92 -1.11 -2.23 -5.39
N PHE A 93 -0.50 -1.59 -6.39
CA PHE A 93 -0.87 -1.77 -7.79
C PHE A 93 -0.80 -3.24 -8.22
N ALA A 94 0.32 -3.92 -7.93
CA ALA A 94 0.50 -5.32 -8.30
C ALA A 94 -0.52 -6.23 -7.61
N LEU A 95 -0.79 -6.00 -6.30
CA LEU A 95 -1.77 -6.76 -5.55
C LEU A 95 -3.19 -6.55 -6.08
N PHE A 96 -3.61 -5.31 -6.32
CA PHE A 96 -4.96 -5.04 -6.79
C PHE A 96 -5.16 -5.41 -8.25
N LEU A 97 -4.15 -5.23 -9.10
CA LEU A 97 -4.22 -5.65 -10.50
C LEU A 97 -4.29 -7.17 -10.57
N GLY A 98 -3.46 -7.89 -9.81
CA GLY A 98 -3.55 -9.34 -9.71
C GLY A 98 -4.90 -9.79 -9.15
N GLY A 99 -5.42 -9.09 -8.13
CA GLY A 99 -6.70 -9.35 -7.44
C GLY A 99 -7.91 -9.25 -8.33
N GLN A 100 -7.90 -8.27 -9.23
CA GLN A 100 -9.03 -7.96 -10.12
C GLN A 100 -8.95 -8.68 -11.47
N THR A 101 -7.81 -9.30 -11.77
CA THR A 101 -7.58 -10.02 -13.02
C THR A 101 -7.34 -11.51 -12.74
N TYR A 102 -6.93 -12.25 -13.76
CA TYR A 102 -6.54 -13.66 -13.62
C TYR A 102 -5.21 -13.85 -12.85
N GLY A 103 -4.62 -12.78 -12.32
CA GLY A 103 -3.36 -12.77 -11.58
C GLY A 103 -3.40 -13.40 -10.18
N PHE A 104 -4.58 -13.72 -9.63
CA PHE A 104 -4.74 -14.70 -8.54
C PHE A 104 -5.67 -15.87 -8.92
N GLY A 105 -5.60 -16.24 -10.20
CA GLY A 105 -6.19 -17.42 -10.83
C GLY A 105 -5.40 -17.80 -12.09
N VAL A 106 -4.07 -17.89 -11.94
CA VAL A 106 -2.97 -18.14 -12.90
C VAL A 106 -3.36 -18.71 -14.29
N PHE A 107 -4.05 -17.90 -15.11
CA PHE A 107 -4.34 -18.13 -16.54
C PHE A 107 -5.53 -19.03 -16.93
N ALA A 108 -6.54 -19.24 -16.07
CA ALA A 108 -7.82 -19.81 -16.52
C ALA A 108 -8.84 -18.70 -16.83
N MET A 109 -8.84 -18.21 -18.07
CA MET A 109 -9.80 -17.20 -18.53
C MET A 109 -11.11 -17.85 -19.03
N PRO A 110 -12.30 -17.41 -18.57
CA PRO A 110 -13.57 -17.86 -19.12
C PRO A 110 -13.71 -17.49 -20.60
N VAL A 111 -14.18 -18.43 -21.43
CA VAL A 111 -14.33 -18.22 -22.89
C VAL A 111 -15.26 -17.03 -23.21
N THR A 112 -16.23 -16.77 -22.35
CA THR A 112 -17.16 -15.63 -22.44
C THR A 112 -16.47 -14.27 -22.33
N ASP A 113 -15.31 -14.18 -21.69
CA ASP A 113 -14.61 -12.91 -21.46
C ASP A 113 -13.74 -12.47 -22.64
N THR A 114 -13.59 -13.31 -23.68
CA THR A 114 -12.68 -13.07 -24.81
C THR A 114 -13.04 -11.80 -25.57
N GLN A 115 -14.34 -11.50 -25.70
CA GLN A 115 -14.83 -10.34 -26.44
C GLN A 115 -14.64 -9.02 -25.67
N THR A 116 -14.39 -9.06 -24.36
CA THR A 116 -14.29 -7.86 -23.49
C THR A 116 -12.93 -7.72 -22.81
N LEU A 117 -11.94 -8.55 -23.20
CA LEU A 117 -10.62 -8.65 -22.57
C LEU A 117 -9.94 -7.29 -22.39
N LEU A 118 -9.87 -6.49 -23.45
CA LEU A 118 -9.23 -5.16 -23.42
C LEU A 118 -9.91 -4.24 -22.40
N PHE A 119 -11.24 -4.19 -22.39
CA PHE A 119 -12.01 -3.34 -21.48
C PHE A 119 -11.82 -3.76 -20.02
N ARG A 120 -11.79 -5.07 -19.74
CA ARG A 120 -11.53 -5.59 -18.39
C ARG A 120 -10.14 -5.21 -17.88
N TRP A 121 -9.11 -5.32 -18.72
CA TRP A 121 -7.76 -4.90 -18.35
C TRP A 121 -7.65 -3.39 -18.11
N ILE A 122 -8.26 -2.57 -18.98
CA ILE A 122 -8.28 -1.11 -18.78
C ILE A 122 -8.98 -0.76 -17.46
N SER A 123 -10.14 -1.35 -17.18
CA SER A 123 -10.89 -1.14 -15.94
C SER A 123 -10.09 -1.58 -14.71
N ALA A 124 -9.45 -2.76 -14.76
CA ALA A 124 -8.63 -3.28 -13.67
C ALA A 124 -7.38 -2.40 -13.44
N VAL A 125 -6.73 -1.91 -14.49
CA VAL A 125 -5.61 -0.97 -14.37
C VAL A 125 -6.08 0.34 -13.74
N ALA A 126 -7.19 0.90 -14.20
CA ALA A 126 -7.71 2.16 -13.69
C ALA A 126 -8.05 2.10 -12.19
N THR A 127 -8.79 1.07 -11.76
CA THR A 127 -9.12 0.85 -10.35
C THR A 127 -7.87 0.55 -9.51
N SER A 128 -6.93 -0.23 -10.03
CA SER A 128 -5.68 -0.54 -9.33
C SER A 128 -4.79 0.69 -9.15
N LEU A 129 -4.82 1.65 -10.08
CA LEU A 129 -4.10 2.92 -9.93
C LEU A 129 -4.68 3.75 -8.79
N ILE A 130 -6.00 3.80 -8.63
CA ILE A 130 -6.63 4.49 -7.50
C ILE A 130 -6.15 3.88 -6.18
N LEU A 131 -6.16 2.55 -6.08
CA LEU A 131 -5.72 1.85 -4.87
C LEU A 131 -4.20 1.94 -4.65
N ALA A 132 -3.42 2.04 -5.72
CA ALA A 132 -1.98 2.32 -5.64
C ALA A 132 -1.68 3.69 -5.02
N LEU A 133 -2.51 4.71 -5.27
CA LEU A 133 -2.35 6.02 -4.62
C LEU A 133 -2.59 5.92 -3.11
N VAL A 134 -3.57 5.12 -2.68
CA VAL A 134 -3.81 4.85 -1.25
C VAL A 134 -2.63 4.09 -0.65
N ALA A 135 -2.10 3.08 -1.34
CA ALA A 135 -0.93 2.34 -0.89
C ALA A 135 0.34 3.21 -0.84
N ALA A 136 0.52 4.16 -1.77
CA ALA A 136 1.55 5.18 -1.71
C ALA A 136 1.42 6.07 -0.47
N LEU A 137 0.19 6.51 -0.14
CA LEU A 137 -0.08 7.29 1.07
C LEU A 137 0.26 6.50 2.33
N ILE A 138 -0.07 5.19 2.36
CA ILE A 138 0.31 4.30 3.45
C ILE A 138 1.84 4.23 3.57
N GLY A 139 2.56 3.96 2.48
CA GLY A 139 4.02 3.90 2.46
C GLY A 139 4.67 5.20 2.93
N TRP A 140 4.15 6.35 2.49
CA TRP A 140 4.58 7.66 2.96
C TRP A 140 4.34 7.84 4.47
N THR A 141 3.14 7.50 4.95
CA THR A 141 2.75 7.65 6.36
C THR A 141 3.65 6.81 7.25
N MET A 142 3.86 5.54 6.88
CA MET A 142 4.77 4.63 7.57
C MET A 142 6.18 5.21 7.61
N TRP A 143 6.69 5.72 6.49
CA TRP A 143 8.03 6.33 6.44
C TRP A 143 8.14 7.56 7.35
N ARG A 144 7.13 8.43 7.37
CA ARG A 144 7.11 9.63 8.23
C ARG A 144 7.17 9.29 9.72
N VAL A 145 6.54 8.18 10.12
CA VAL A 145 6.56 7.72 11.51
C VAL A 145 7.87 6.99 11.84
N ALA A 146 8.32 6.10 10.95
CA ALA A 146 9.52 5.28 11.14
C ALA A 146 10.80 6.11 11.20
N TYR A 147 10.99 7.03 10.24
CA TYR A 147 12.25 7.73 10.06
C TYR A 147 12.25 9.11 10.70
N ARG A 148 13.31 9.40 11.46
CA ARG A 148 13.63 10.75 11.93
C ARG A 148 14.84 11.28 11.19
N ARG A 149 14.86 12.59 10.93
CA ARG A 149 16.09 13.27 10.53
C ARG A 149 16.98 13.34 11.75
N VAL A 150 18.16 12.76 11.66
CA VAL A 150 19.27 12.98 12.59
C VAL A 150 20.17 14.02 11.93
N ALA A 151 20.42 15.10 12.68
CA ALA A 151 21.28 16.21 12.27
C ALA A 151 22.76 15.83 12.40
#